data_AF-R6TV27-F1
#
_entry.id   AF-R6TV27-F1
#
_cell.length_a   1.000
_cell.length_b   1.000
_cell.length_c   1.000
_cell.angle_alpha   90.00
_cell.angle_beta   90.00
_cell.angle_gamma   90.00
#
_symmetry.space_group_name_H-M   'P 1'
#
loop_
_entity.id
_entity.type
_entity.pdbx_description
1 polymer ?
#
loop_
_entity_poly.entity_id
_entity_poly.type
_entity_poly.pdbx_seq_one_letter_code
_entity_poly.pdbx_strand_id
1 'polypeptide(L)'
;MQNPATISDWNSPHIKARFSVLCREEICTAQNCYRGGVGTLAEKRMHRVFKRLITDDESKLEVRISATLQKTEDTSDKVPRFVADILTDGEIIEIQTGSFFPMQKKLDWCMHHTPYRLTVIHPIAARRTLAWLDPISGTVGKPRRVSRRENALVIASELYWIRPILTNPELRRRFCLVLPLLEVQDYKWLDGYSADGKRGATRYERIPISLLETIVLSEPEDYAHLFFPASLPHPFTAAEYAAATRIRGRTTYSVLHLFCEMGILRPEGKRGRSVTYTWTCEEESAPVTRHQV
;
A
#
# COMPACT_ATOMS: atom_id res chain seq x y z
N MET A 1 -15.54 25.02 5.97
CA MET A 1 -15.02 24.11 4.92
C MET A 1 -13.58 23.80 5.27
N GLN A 2 -13.26 22.56 5.66
CA GLN A 2 -11.87 22.16 5.86
C GLN A 2 -11.28 21.81 4.49
N ASN A 3 -10.12 22.37 4.15
CA ASN A 3 -9.38 22.01 2.94
C ASN A 3 -9.21 20.48 2.88
N PRO A 4 -9.32 19.83 1.70
CA PRO A 4 -9.00 18.42 1.57
C PRO A 4 -7.56 18.18 2.05
N ALA A 5 -7.37 17.12 2.83
CA ALA A 5 -6.08 16.81 3.43
C ALA A 5 -5.11 16.32 2.36
N THR A 6 -3.97 17.00 2.19
CA THR A 6 -2.89 16.46 1.36
C THR A 6 -2.37 15.18 2.03
N ILE A 7 -2.02 14.16 1.24
CA ILE A 7 -1.57 12.86 1.77
C ILE A 7 -0.38 13.00 2.74
N SER A 8 0.47 14.02 2.53
CA SER A 8 1.57 14.39 3.41
C SER A 8 1.13 14.65 4.86
N ASP A 9 -0.10 15.12 5.07
CA ASP A 9 -0.58 15.58 6.37
C ASP A 9 -1.30 14.49 7.17
N TRP A 10 -1.38 13.27 6.62
CA TRP A 10 -2.12 12.16 7.23
C TRP A 10 -1.55 11.70 8.57
N ASN A 11 -0.29 12.05 8.85
CA ASN A 11 0.30 11.82 10.16
C ASN A 11 -0.12 12.84 11.23
N SER A 12 -0.73 13.96 10.84
CA SER A 12 -1.18 14.99 11.79
C SER A 12 -2.32 14.50 12.69
N PRO A 13 -2.41 14.98 13.94
CA PRO A 13 -3.48 14.57 14.87
C PRO A 13 -4.89 14.87 14.35
N HIS A 14 -5.08 16.00 13.66
CA HIS A 14 -6.38 16.42 13.12
C HIS A 14 -6.85 15.45 12.01
N ILE A 15 -5.97 15.03 11.10
CA ILE A 15 -6.35 14.10 10.04
C ILE A 15 -6.64 12.70 10.60
N LYS A 16 -5.88 12.22 11.58
CA LYS A 16 -6.19 10.95 12.27
C LYS A 16 -7.53 11.00 13.00
N ALA A 17 -7.88 12.15 13.58
CA ALA A 17 -9.19 12.37 14.19
C ALA A 17 -10.30 12.38 13.13
N ARG A 18 -10.12 13.08 12.01
CA ARG A 18 -11.06 13.08 10.86
C ARG A 18 -11.29 11.67 10.33
N PHE A 19 -10.22 10.89 10.13
CA PHE A 19 -10.32 9.49 9.69
C PHE A 19 -11.19 8.65 10.64
N SER A 20 -11.01 8.81 11.95
CA SER A 20 -11.76 8.07 12.96
C SER A 20 -13.25 8.47 12.96
N VAL A 21 -13.57 9.74 12.69
CA VAL A 21 -14.94 10.21 12.49
C VAL A 21 -15.56 9.56 11.27
N LEU A 22 -14.89 9.59 10.12
CA LEU A 22 -15.37 8.97 8.88
C LEU A 22 -15.61 7.46 9.05
N CYS A 23 -14.72 6.76 9.77
CA CYS A 23 -14.92 5.35 10.08
C CYS A 23 -16.22 5.10 10.86
N ARG A 24 -16.51 5.91 11.88
CA ARG A 24 -17.77 5.80 12.65
C ARG A 24 -18.99 6.08 11.80
N GLU A 25 -18.94 7.13 10.98
CA GLU A 25 -20.03 7.47 10.07
C GLU A 25 -20.32 6.35 9.07
N GLU A 26 -19.29 5.75 8.47
CA GLU A 26 -19.45 4.61 7.54
C GLU A 26 -20.03 3.38 8.23
N ILE A 27 -19.70 3.14 9.50
CA ILE A 27 -20.30 2.06 10.30
C ILE A 27 -21.80 2.34 10.53
N CYS A 28 -22.16 3.58 10.88
CA CYS A 28 -23.55 3.96 11.14
C CYS A 28 -24.41 3.99 9.86
N THR A 29 -23.83 4.42 8.74
CA THR A 29 -24.54 4.59 7.45
C THR A 29 -24.73 3.27 6.69
N ALA A 30 -24.00 2.22 7.09
CA ALA A 30 -24.09 0.88 6.48
C ALA A 30 -25.46 0.20 6.59
N GLN A 31 -26.45 0.83 7.24
CA GLN A 31 -27.85 0.36 7.26
C GLN A 31 -28.59 0.57 5.92
N ASN A 32 -28.12 1.43 4.99
CA ASN A 32 -28.91 1.81 3.79
C ASN A 32 -28.22 1.70 2.41
N CYS A 33 -26.98 1.23 2.28
CA CYS A 33 -26.23 1.26 1.01
C CYS A 33 -26.11 -0.12 0.34
N TYR A 34 -27.25 -0.69 -0.07
CA TYR A 34 -27.37 -1.94 -0.85
C TYR A 34 -27.63 -1.68 -2.34
N ARG A 35 -26.79 -0.88 -3.02
CA ARG A 35 -26.86 -0.76 -4.49
C ARG A 35 -25.49 -0.97 -5.14
N GLY A 36 -25.43 -2.05 -5.94
CA GLY A 36 -24.56 -2.34 -7.08
C GLY A 36 -23.10 -1.88 -7.07
N GLY A 37 -22.16 -2.83 -6.91
CA GLY A 37 -20.75 -2.64 -7.26
C GLY A 37 -19.96 -3.94 -7.06
N VAL A 38 -18.94 -4.19 -7.88
CA VAL A 38 -18.05 -5.36 -7.76
C VAL A 38 -17.01 -5.08 -6.65
N GLY A 39 -16.86 -6.02 -5.71
CA GLY A 39 -15.97 -5.87 -4.53
C GLY A 39 -16.68 -6.31 -3.23
N THR A 40 -15.91 -6.73 -2.23
CA THR A 40 -16.47 -7.17 -0.93
C THR A 40 -16.99 -5.98 -0.10
N LEU A 41 -17.92 -6.20 0.85
CA LEU A 41 -18.48 -5.12 1.69
C LEU A 41 -17.38 -4.33 2.44
N ALA A 42 -16.35 -5.05 2.90
CA ALA A 42 -15.19 -4.49 3.59
C ALA A 42 -14.32 -3.58 2.68
N GLU A 43 -14.06 -4.04 1.45
CA GLU A 43 -13.35 -3.27 0.43
C GLU A 43 -14.09 -1.97 0.11
N LYS A 44 -15.42 -2.03 -0.05
CA LYS A 44 -16.25 -0.84 -0.29
C LYS A 44 -16.19 0.17 0.85
N ARG A 45 -16.24 -0.27 2.11
CA ARG A 45 -16.13 0.64 3.28
C ARG A 45 -14.75 1.31 3.33
N MET A 46 -13.69 0.54 3.16
CA MET A 46 -12.32 1.08 3.12
C MET A 46 -12.18 2.13 2.00
N HIS A 47 -12.65 1.83 0.79
CA HIS A 47 -12.61 2.78 -0.32
C HIS A 47 -13.38 4.05 0.00
N ARG A 48 -14.60 3.95 0.55
CA ARG A 48 -15.40 5.13 0.91
C ARG A 48 -14.74 6.01 1.96
N VAL A 49 -14.18 5.41 3.02
CA VAL A 49 -13.46 6.18 4.06
C VAL A 49 -12.31 6.98 3.44
N PHE A 50 -11.47 6.34 2.61
CA PHE A 50 -10.34 7.03 1.99
C PHE A 50 -10.77 8.05 0.93
N LYS A 51 -11.79 7.74 0.11
CA LYS A 51 -12.38 8.69 -0.85
C LYS A 51 -12.82 9.97 -0.14
N ARG A 52 -13.61 9.85 0.94
CA ARG A 52 -14.11 10.97 1.76
C ARG A 52 -13.03 11.68 2.58
N LEU A 53 -11.91 11.00 2.86
CA LEU A 53 -10.76 11.63 3.52
C LEU A 53 -10.03 12.56 2.54
N ILE A 54 -9.95 12.17 1.27
CA ILE A 54 -9.22 12.88 0.22
C ILE A 54 -10.05 13.99 -0.39
N THR A 55 -11.32 13.73 -0.71
CA THR A 55 -12.17 14.70 -1.39
C THR A 55 -13.64 14.52 -1.02
N ASP A 56 -14.35 15.63 -0.90
CA ASP A 56 -15.82 15.68 -0.77
C ASP A 56 -16.50 15.93 -2.14
N ASP A 57 -15.72 16.12 -3.21
CA ASP A 57 -16.20 16.33 -4.58
C ASP A 57 -16.49 14.98 -5.28
N GLU A 58 -17.76 14.65 -5.40
CA GLU A 58 -18.23 13.41 -6.04
C GLU A 58 -17.88 13.33 -7.52
N SER A 59 -17.67 14.46 -8.21
CA SER A 59 -17.31 14.47 -9.65
C SER A 59 -15.93 13.86 -9.93
N LYS A 60 -15.10 13.77 -8.89
CA LYS A 60 -13.75 13.21 -8.93
C LYS A 60 -13.70 11.72 -8.58
N LEU A 61 -14.81 11.14 -8.11
CA LEU A 61 -14.86 9.74 -7.68
C LEU A 61 -15.28 8.82 -8.82
N GLU A 62 -14.65 7.65 -8.91
CA GLU A 62 -15.06 6.60 -9.87
C GLU A 62 -15.11 7.08 -11.33
N VAL A 63 -14.12 7.89 -11.71
CA VAL A 63 -14.04 8.53 -13.04
C VAL A 63 -13.33 7.62 -14.04
N ARG A 64 -13.87 7.53 -15.25
CA ARG A 64 -13.19 6.82 -16.36
C ARG A 64 -11.90 7.53 -16.71
N ILE A 65 -10.79 6.79 -16.69
CA ILE A 65 -9.46 7.36 -16.98
C ILE A 65 -9.38 7.82 -18.44
N SER A 66 -10.14 7.21 -19.34
CA SER A 66 -10.27 7.69 -20.73
C SER A 66 -10.75 9.14 -20.85
N ALA A 67 -11.38 9.71 -19.82
CA ALA A 67 -11.80 11.12 -19.81
C ALA A 67 -10.61 12.09 -19.79
N THR A 68 -9.41 11.63 -19.39
CA THR A 68 -8.19 12.45 -19.39
C THR A 68 -7.53 12.54 -20.76
N LEU A 69 -7.94 11.69 -21.71
CA LEU A 69 -7.35 11.67 -23.04
C LEU A 69 -7.93 12.80 -23.88
N GLN A 70 -7.06 13.50 -24.61
CA GLN A 70 -7.52 14.39 -25.68
C GLN A 70 -8.19 13.53 -26.75
N LYS A 71 -9.41 13.91 -27.16
CA LYS A 71 -10.08 13.27 -28.29
C LYS A 71 -9.32 13.62 -29.56
N THR A 72 -8.43 12.75 -30.01
CA THR A 72 -7.83 12.85 -31.36
C THR A 72 -8.66 12.01 -32.32
N GLU A 73 -8.79 12.50 -33.56
CA GLU A 73 -9.64 11.91 -34.62
C GLU A 73 -9.25 10.45 -34.96
N ASP A 74 -8.02 10.04 -34.65
CA ASP A 74 -7.45 8.72 -34.99
C ASP A 74 -7.56 7.64 -33.90
N THR A 75 -8.26 7.89 -32.79
CA THR A 75 -8.37 6.88 -31.71
C THR A 75 -9.42 5.81 -32.05
N SER A 76 -9.16 5.03 -33.10
CA SER A 76 -9.92 3.82 -33.46
C SER A 76 -9.57 2.61 -32.57
N ASP A 77 -8.54 2.74 -31.72
CA ASP A 77 -8.12 1.70 -30.79
C ASP A 77 -8.96 1.68 -29.51
N LYS A 78 -9.31 0.47 -29.09
CA LYS A 78 -10.12 0.16 -27.90
C LYS A 78 -9.44 0.65 -26.62
N VAL A 79 -9.69 1.91 -26.24
CA VAL A 79 -9.29 2.43 -24.93
C VAL A 79 -9.93 1.55 -23.85
N PRO A 80 -9.12 0.93 -22.97
CA PRO A 80 -9.65 0.09 -21.91
C PRO A 80 -10.55 0.91 -20.98
N ARG A 81 -11.66 0.32 -20.53
CA ARG A 81 -12.65 0.96 -19.64
C ARG A 81 -12.18 0.95 -18.19
N PHE A 82 -11.00 1.50 -17.92
CA PHE A 82 -10.50 1.66 -16.56
C PHE A 82 -11.19 2.83 -15.87
N VAL A 83 -11.53 2.63 -14.60
CA VAL A 83 -12.17 3.62 -13.72
C VAL A 83 -11.24 3.86 -12.55
N ALA A 84 -10.80 5.09 -12.34
CA ALA A 84 -9.99 5.48 -11.19
C ALA A 84 -10.86 5.59 -9.94
N ASP A 85 -10.34 5.24 -8.76
CA ASP A 85 -11.07 5.49 -7.51
C ASP A 85 -11.27 7.00 -7.31
N ILE A 86 -10.21 7.78 -7.54
CA ILE A 86 -10.24 9.24 -7.51
C ILE A 86 -9.40 9.78 -8.66
N LEU A 87 -9.94 10.77 -9.37
CA LEU A 87 -9.26 11.51 -10.40
C LEU A 87 -9.32 13.01 -10.05
N THR A 88 -8.17 13.57 -9.68
CA THR A 88 -8.01 15.00 -9.43
C THR A 88 -7.24 15.65 -10.57
N ASP A 89 -7.05 16.97 -10.51
CA ASP A 89 -6.29 17.71 -11.51
C ASP A 89 -4.83 17.23 -11.56
N GLY A 90 -4.52 16.37 -12.54
CA GLY A 90 -3.17 15.84 -12.77
C GLY A 90 -2.77 14.62 -11.93
N GLU A 91 -3.68 13.99 -11.17
CA GLU A 91 -3.37 12.82 -10.34
C GLU A 91 -4.49 11.76 -10.40
N ILE A 92 -4.07 10.51 -10.57
CA ILE A 92 -4.90 9.30 -10.49
C ILE A 92 -4.59 8.63 -9.16
N ILE A 93 -5.61 8.42 -8.33
CA ILE A 93 -5.45 7.74 -7.04
C ILE A 93 -6.24 6.43 -7.07
N GLU A 94 -5.56 5.35 -6.69
CA GLU A 94 -6.11 4.00 -6.58
C GLU A 94 -6.04 3.53 -5.14
N ILE A 95 -7.13 2.99 -4.62
CA ILE A 95 -7.15 2.36 -3.30
C ILE A 95 -7.13 0.86 -3.53
N GLN A 96 -6.10 0.16 -3.04
CA GLN A 96 -5.96 -1.27 -3.25
C GLN A 96 -5.80 -2.00 -1.93
N THR A 97 -6.82 -2.77 -1.54
CA THR A 97 -6.82 -3.52 -0.27
C THR A 97 -6.32 -4.97 -0.42
N GLY A 98 -6.17 -5.44 -1.67
CA GLY A 98 -5.70 -6.78 -2.02
C GLY A 98 -4.35 -6.77 -2.74
N SER A 99 -4.08 -7.83 -3.50
CA SER A 99 -2.83 -7.94 -4.27
C SER A 99 -2.76 -6.91 -5.40
N PHE A 100 -1.56 -6.45 -5.75
CA PHE A 100 -1.33 -5.58 -6.91
C PHE A 100 -1.39 -6.33 -8.25
N PHE A 101 -1.36 -7.67 -8.23
CA PHE A 101 -1.39 -8.50 -9.43
C PHE A 101 -2.50 -8.10 -10.44
N PRO A 102 -3.78 -7.94 -10.03
CA PRO A 102 -4.87 -7.62 -10.95
C PRO A 102 -4.80 -6.21 -11.53
N MET A 103 -4.09 -5.30 -10.84
CA MET A 103 -3.99 -3.89 -11.23
C MET A 103 -2.86 -3.61 -12.20
N GLN A 104 -1.93 -4.54 -12.41
CA GLN A 104 -0.75 -4.33 -13.27
C GLN A 104 -1.11 -3.71 -14.63
N LYS A 105 -2.09 -4.29 -15.33
CA LYS A 105 -2.54 -3.79 -16.64
C LYS A 105 -3.05 -2.35 -16.57
N LYS A 106 -3.76 -2.00 -15.49
CA LYS A 106 -4.32 -0.67 -15.29
C LYS A 106 -3.21 0.33 -14.97
N LEU A 107 -2.35 0.01 -14.00
CA LEU A 107 -1.25 0.90 -13.59
C LEU A 107 -0.28 1.14 -14.76
N ASP A 108 0.11 0.08 -15.46
CA ASP A 108 0.97 0.17 -16.65
C ASP A 108 0.35 1.05 -17.73
N TRP A 109 -0.94 0.85 -18.03
CA TRP A 109 -1.65 1.69 -19.00
C TRP A 109 -1.68 3.16 -18.57
N CYS A 110 -2.03 3.45 -17.30
CA CYS A 110 -2.08 4.81 -16.77
C CYS A 110 -0.70 5.49 -16.88
N MET A 111 0.36 4.77 -16.53
CA MET A 111 1.71 5.30 -16.57
C MET A 111 2.19 5.64 -17.98
N HIS A 112 1.79 4.89 -19.01
CA HIS A 112 2.24 5.13 -20.38
C HIS A 112 1.32 6.06 -21.19
N HIS A 113 0.03 6.16 -20.84
CA HIS A 113 -0.96 6.87 -21.65
C HIS A 113 -1.50 8.14 -21.00
N THR A 114 -1.03 8.47 -19.78
CA THR A 114 -1.41 9.71 -19.10
C THR A 114 -0.18 10.43 -18.56
N PRO A 115 -0.16 11.78 -18.57
CA PRO A 115 0.90 12.55 -17.95
C PRO A 115 0.73 12.67 -16.43
N TYR A 116 -0.32 12.08 -15.86
CA TYR A 116 -0.70 12.29 -14.48
C TYR A 116 0.23 11.54 -13.52
N ARG A 117 0.30 12.05 -12.28
CA ARG A 117 0.85 11.32 -11.15
C ARG A 117 -0.08 10.15 -10.82
N LEU A 118 0.48 9.00 -10.45
CA LEU A 118 -0.25 7.81 -10.05
C LEU A 118 0.07 7.48 -8.60
N THR A 119 -0.94 7.57 -7.74
CA THR A 119 -0.82 7.25 -6.32
C THR A 119 -1.61 5.99 -5.99
N VAL A 120 -0.93 4.98 -5.46
CA VAL A 120 -1.59 3.77 -4.94
C VAL A 120 -1.60 3.82 -3.42
N ILE A 121 -2.79 3.84 -2.84
CA ILE A 121 -3.01 3.72 -1.40
C ILE A 121 -3.23 2.24 -1.09
N HIS A 122 -2.34 1.65 -0.30
CA HIS A 122 -2.43 0.27 0.16
C HIS A 122 -2.55 0.20 1.69
N PRO A 123 -3.79 0.18 2.23
CA PRO A 123 -4.01 0.15 3.67
C PRO A 123 -3.56 -1.17 4.31
N ILE A 124 -2.81 -1.06 5.42
CA ILE A 124 -2.25 -2.20 6.15
C ILE A 124 -2.96 -2.36 7.49
N ALA A 125 -3.44 -3.58 7.78
CA ALA A 125 -4.10 -3.90 9.05
C ALA A 125 -3.09 -4.13 10.18
N ALA A 126 -2.40 -3.05 10.60
CA ALA A 126 -1.29 -3.10 11.54
C ALA A 126 -1.70 -3.52 12.97
N ARG A 127 -2.87 -3.08 13.44
CA ARG A 127 -3.49 -3.53 14.69
C ARG A 127 -4.84 -4.15 14.41
N ARG A 128 -5.07 -5.35 14.94
CA ARG A 128 -6.25 -6.16 14.62
C ARG A 128 -6.94 -6.65 15.87
N THR A 129 -8.24 -6.44 15.93
CA THR A 129 -9.15 -7.11 16.85
C THR A 129 -10.04 -8.06 16.04
N LEU A 130 -10.40 -9.20 16.60
CA LEU A 130 -11.19 -10.24 15.93
C LEU A 130 -12.40 -10.60 16.80
N ALA A 131 -13.59 -10.61 16.21
CA ALA A 131 -14.81 -11.17 16.78
C ALA A 131 -15.32 -12.32 15.90
N TRP A 132 -15.93 -13.32 16.54
CA TRP A 132 -16.50 -14.48 15.87
C TRP A 132 -18.00 -14.34 15.77
N LEU A 133 -18.55 -14.69 14.61
CA LEU A 133 -19.97 -14.69 14.33
C LEU A 133 -20.45 -16.14 14.29
N ASP A 134 -21.43 -16.45 15.13
CA ASP A 134 -22.10 -17.74 15.09
C ASP A 134 -23.09 -17.76 13.91
N PRO A 135 -22.94 -18.69 12.95
CA PRO A 135 -23.75 -18.68 11.73
C PRO A 135 -25.21 -19.08 11.96
N ILE A 136 -25.56 -19.70 13.09
CA ILE A 136 -26.92 -20.20 13.37
C ILE A 136 -27.70 -19.16 14.17
N SER A 137 -27.14 -18.70 15.28
CA SER A 137 -27.75 -17.73 16.20
C SER A 137 -27.54 -16.28 15.77
N GLY A 138 -26.58 -16.01 14.89
CA GLY A 138 -26.19 -14.65 14.50
C GLY A 138 -25.47 -13.87 15.61
N THR A 139 -25.12 -14.53 16.72
CA THR A 139 -24.50 -13.86 17.86
C THR A 139 -23.03 -13.51 17.60
N VAL A 140 -22.59 -12.37 18.14
CA VAL A 140 -21.21 -11.90 18.04
C VAL A 140 -20.49 -12.19 19.35
N GLY A 141 -19.44 -13.01 19.27
CA GLY A 141 -18.58 -13.29 20.40
C GLY A 141 -17.74 -12.09 20.83
N LYS A 142 -17.22 -12.13 22.07
CA LYS A 142 -16.38 -11.05 22.63
C LYS A 142 -15.15 -10.79 21.73
N PRO A 143 -14.92 -9.54 21.31
CA PRO A 143 -13.74 -9.19 20.52
C PRO A 143 -12.43 -9.47 21.28
N ARG A 144 -11.42 -9.99 20.57
CA ARG A 144 -10.08 -10.25 21.12
C ARG A 144 -9.00 -9.66 20.24
N ARG A 145 -7.91 -9.19 20.84
CA ARG A 145 -6.73 -8.72 20.09
C ARG A 145 -6.03 -9.89 19.40
N VAL A 146 -5.63 -9.67 18.14
CA VAL A 146 -4.76 -10.59 17.41
C VAL A 146 -3.32 -10.23 17.74
N SER A 147 -2.54 -11.21 18.23
CA SER A 147 -1.16 -10.99 18.66
C SER A 147 -0.22 -10.64 17.50
N ARG A 148 -0.47 -11.21 16.33
CA ARG A 148 0.31 -10.91 15.11
C ARG A 148 -0.01 -9.50 14.62
N ARG A 149 0.96 -8.60 14.76
CA ARG A 149 0.95 -7.27 14.14
C ARG A 149 1.59 -7.36 12.76
N GLU A 150 0.97 -6.69 11.80
CA GLU A 150 1.55 -6.47 10.49
C GLU A 150 2.26 -5.11 10.51
N ASN A 151 3.40 -5.02 9.83
CA ASN A 151 4.12 -3.77 9.62
C ASN A 151 4.14 -3.45 8.13
N ALA A 152 4.69 -2.29 7.78
CA ALA A 152 4.77 -1.83 6.40
C ALA A 152 5.53 -2.79 5.47
N LEU A 153 6.48 -3.58 5.98
CA LEU A 153 7.24 -4.55 5.19
C LEU A 153 6.39 -5.69 4.61
N VAL A 154 5.12 -5.83 5.02
CA VAL A 154 4.19 -6.76 4.36
C VAL A 154 4.01 -6.44 2.87
N ILE A 155 4.24 -5.18 2.46
CA ILE A 155 4.19 -4.76 1.06
C ILE A 155 5.27 -5.40 0.17
N ALA A 156 6.30 -6.00 0.76
CA ALA A 156 7.43 -6.61 0.06
C ALA A 156 7.00 -7.58 -1.06
N SER A 157 5.92 -8.36 -0.85
CA SER A 157 5.42 -9.28 -1.88
C SER A 157 4.76 -8.55 -3.05
N GLU A 158 4.13 -7.41 -2.79
CA GLU A 158 3.39 -6.66 -3.79
C GLU A 158 4.30 -5.80 -4.67
N LEU A 159 5.48 -5.41 -4.17
CA LEU A 159 6.46 -4.65 -4.97
C LEU A 159 6.90 -5.40 -6.24
N TYR A 160 6.83 -6.73 -6.25
CA TYR A 160 7.11 -7.53 -7.44
C TYR A 160 6.20 -7.16 -8.62
N TRP A 161 4.91 -6.91 -8.37
CA TRP A 161 3.93 -6.62 -9.42
C TRP A 161 4.08 -5.22 -10.01
N ILE A 162 4.62 -4.28 -9.24
CA ILE A 162 4.87 -2.90 -9.70
C ILE A 162 6.34 -2.66 -10.03
N ARG A 163 7.18 -3.72 -10.03
CA ARG A 163 8.60 -3.64 -10.35
C ARG A 163 8.90 -2.87 -11.66
N PRO A 164 8.18 -3.09 -12.78
CA PRO A 164 8.43 -2.32 -14.02
C PRO A 164 8.29 -0.80 -13.84
N ILE A 165 7.38 -0.36 -12.97
CA ILE A 165 7.18 1.05 -12.64
C ILE A 165 8.35 1.54 -11.77
N LEU A 166 8.73 0.77 -10.74
CA LEU A 166 9.75 1.15 -9.79
C LEU A 166 11.16 1.17 -10.38
N THR A 167 11.47 0.33 -11.36
CA THR A 167 12.81 0.26 -11.97
C THR A 167 12.99 1.24 -13.12
N ASN A 168 11.93 1.83 -13.65
CA ASN A 168 12.02 2.87 -14.68
C ASN A 168 12.01 4.27 -14.03
N PRO A 169 13.09 5.06 -14.09
CA PRO A 169 13.15 6.38 -13.45
C PRO A 169 12.05 7.36 -13.88
N GLU A 170 11.65 7.36 -15.15
CA GLU A 170 10.64 8.27 -15.69
C GLU A 170 9.22 7.91 -15.23
N LEU A 171 8.95 6.60 -15.06
CA LEU A 171 7.68 6.15 -14.48
C LEU A 171 7.68 6.38 -12.96
N ARG A 172 8.77 5.99 -12.28
CA ARG A 172 8.91 6.11 -10.83
C ARG A 172 8.72 7.54 -10.33
N ARG A 173 9.25 8.55 -11.01
CA ARG A 173 9.08 9.98 -10.63
C ARG A 173 7.62 10.42 -10.56
N ARG A 174 6.72 9.77 -11.30
CA ARG A 174 5.27 10.03 -11.28
C ARG A 174 4.49 9.02 -10.43
N PHE A 175 5.17 8.12 -9.74
CA PHE A 175 4.53 7.11 -8.90
C PHE A 175 4.62 7.48 -7.42
N CYS A 176 3.59 7.15 -6.67
CA CYS A 176 3.56 7.23 -5.21
C CYS A 176 2.90 5.99 -4.65
N LEU A 177 3.52 5.39 -3.63
CA LEU A 177 2.91 4.34 -2.85
C LEU A 177 2.69 4.83 -1.42
N VAL A 178 1.43 4.80 -0.98
CA VAL A 178 1.01 5.27 0.34
C VAL A 178 0.56 4.07 1.15
N LEU A 179 1.12 3.89 2.34
CA LEU A 179 0.85 2.78 3.24
C LEU A 179 0.23 3.29 4.55
N PRO A 180 -1.11 3.47 4.61
CA PRO A 180 -1.80 3.76 5.86
C PRO A 180 -1.80 2.53 6.77
N LEU A 181 -1.19 2.62 7.94
CA LEU A 181 -1.25 1.61 8.98
C LEU A 181 -2.50 1.85 9.82
N LEU A 182 -3.40 0.87 9.82
CA LEU A 182 -4.71 0.98 10.43
C LEU A 182 -4.84 0.10 11.67
N GLU A 183 -5.68 0.57 12.60
CA GLU A 183 -6.40 -0.33 13.50
C GLU A 183 -7.68 -0.78 12.81
N VAL A 184 -7.94 -2.10 12.85
CA VAL A 184 -9.12 -2.71 12.23
C VAL A 184 -9.78 -3.73 13.14
N GLN A 185 -11.08 -3.90 12.95
CA GLN A 185 -11.89 -4.95 13.56
C GLN A 185 -12.29 -5.96 12.48
N ASP A 186 -11.79 -7.19 12.60
CA ASP A 186 -12.18 -8.32 11.77
C ASP A 186 -13.39 -9.04 12.41
N TYR A 187 -14.32 -9.47 11.55
CA TYR A 187 -15.41 -10.38 11.88
C TYR A 187 -15.26 -11.63 11.02
N LYS A 188 -15.32 -12.80 11.64
CA LYS A 188 -15.22 -14.09 10.95
C LYS A 188 -16.35 -15.00 11.37
N TRP A 189 -16.86 -15.79 10.44
CA TRP A 189 -17.83 -16.84 10.75
C TRP A 189 -17.16 -17.98 11.52
N LEU A 190 -17.93 -18.68 12.35
CA LEU A 190 -17.55 -19.97 12.91
C LEU A 190 -17.90 -21.10 11.92
N ASP A 191 -17.37 -20.99 10.70
CA ASP A 191 -17.64 -21.88 9.56
C ASP A 191 -16.40 -22.71 9.13
N GLY A 192 -15.34 -22.66 9.93
CA GLY A 192 -14.10 -23.38 9.68
C GLY A 192 -14.21 -24.89 9.90
N TYR A 193 -13.25 -25.64 9.36
CA TYR A 193 -13.21 -27.11 9.42
C TYR A 193 -12.71 -27.68 10.76
N SER A 194 -12.26 -26.85 11.71
CA SER A 194 -11.88 -27.34 13.04
C SER A 194 -13.10 -27.57 13.93
N ALA A 195 -12.95 -28.37 14.99
CA ALA A 195 -14.01 -28.65 15.95
C ALA A 195 -14.63 -27.40 16.60
N ASP A 196 -13.85 -26.31 16.69
CA ASP A 196 -14.33 -25.01 17.19
C ASP A 196 -14.77 -24.03 16.09
N GLY A 197 -14.82 -24.46 14.83
CA GLY A 197 -15.25 -23.67 13.68
C GLY A 197 -14.27 -22.57 13.24
N LYS A 198 -13.03 -22.54 13.73
CA LYS A 198 -12.11 -21.39 13.52
C LYS A 198 -11.07 -21.57 12.42
N ARG A 199 -10.56 -22.78 12.21
CA ARG A 199 -9.52 -23.04 11.19
C ARG A 199 -10.13 -23.03 9.80
N GLY A 200 -9.53 -22.29 8.89
CA GLY A 200 -10.08 -22.11 7.54
C GLY A 200 -11.32 -21.21 7.48
N ALA A 201 -11.77 -20.65 8.62
CA ALA A 201 -12.98 -19.85 8.67
C ALA A 201 -12.95 -18.65 7.71
N THR A 202 -14.11 -18.32 7.15
CA THR A 202 -14.30 -17.23 6.21
C THR A 202 -14.33 -15.89 6.94
N ARG A 203 -13.71 -14.86 6.34
CA ARG A 203 -13.88 -13.49 6.83
C ARG A 203 -15.22 -12.97 6.36
N TYR A 204 -16.07 -12.58 7.30
CA TYR A 204 -17.31 -11.87 7.00
C TYR A 204 -16.99 -10.43 6.60
N GLU A 205 -16.29 -9.71 7.47
CA GLU A 205 -16.01 -8.30 7.27
C GLU A 205 -14.72 -7.85 7.96
N ARG A 206 -14.13 -6.78 7.45
CA ARG A 206 -13.07 -6.01 8.10
C ARG A 206 -13.50 -4.55 8.14
N ILE A 207 -13.53 -3.97 9.32
CA ILE A 207 -13.96 -2.59 9.56
C ILE A 207 -12.73 -1.76 9.95
N PRO A 208 -12.41 -0.65 9.26
CA PRO A 208 -11.39 0.30 9.73
C PRO A 208 -11.87 1.03 10.98
N ILE A 209 -10.96 1.24 11.93
CA ILE A 209 -11.26 1.88 13.22
C ILE A 209 -10.52 3.21 13.35
N SER A 210 -9.22 3.22 13.08
CA SER A 210 -8.40 4.43 13.17
C SER A 210 -7.15 4.36 12.29
N LEU A 211 -6.67 5.53 11.86
CA LEU A 211 -5.39 5.69 11.19
C LEU A 211 -4.28 5.86 12.24
N LEU A 212 -3.33 4.92 12.29
CA LEU A 212 -2.25 4.92 13.27
C LEU A 212 -1.07 5.77 12.76
N GLU A 213 -0.68 5.53 11.52
CA GLU A 213 0.49 6.10 10.86
C GLU A 213 0.30 5.99 9.34
N THR A 214 0.93 6.88 8.59
CA THR A 214 1.01 6.81 7.14
C THR A 214 2.47 6.86 6.73
N ILE A 215 2.89 5.89 5.94
CA ILE A 215 4.20 5.90 5.28
C ILE A 215 3.98 6.24 3.82
N VAL A 216 4.74 7.19 3.29
CA VAL A 216 4.69 7.62 1.89
C VAL A 216 6.01 7.21 1.25
N LEU A 217 5.94 6.54 0.10
CA LEU A 217 7.07 6.10 -0.69
C LEU A 217 6.95 6.75 -2.08
N SER A 218 7.68 7.85 -2.30
CA SER A 218 7.74 8.58 -3.56
C SER A 218 9.12 8.51 -4.21
N GLU A 219 10.18 8.39 -3.41
CA GLU A 219 11.57 8.44 -3.86
C GLU A 219 12.34 7.19 -3.42
N PRO A 220 13.43 6.80 -4.13
CA PRO A 220 14.26 5.65 -3.75
C PRO A 220 14.67 5.64 -2.26
N GLU A 221 14.94 6.80 -1.70
CA GLU A 221 15.35 7.02 -0.31
C GLU A 221 14.26 6.59 0.68
N ASP A 222 12.99 6.81 0.34
CA ASP A 222 11.85 6.37 1.17
C ASP A 222 11.81 4.84 1.26
N TYR A 223 12.05 4.16 0.13
CA TYR A 223 12.15 2.71 0.10
C TYR A 223 13.38 2.23 0.88
N ALA A 224 14.51 2.92 0.74
CA ALA A 224 15.73 2.58 1.48
C ALA A 224 15.49 2.64 2.98
N HIS A 225 14.91 3.76 3.46
CA HIS A 225 14.59 3.97 4.87
C HIS A 225 13.61 2.92 5.41
N LEU A 226 12.58 2.56 4.64
CA LEU A 226 11.62 1.54 5.06
C LEU A 226 12.23 0.13 5.12
N PHE A 227 12.99 -0.27 4.10
CA PHE A 227 13.38 -1.67 3.90
C PHE A 227 14.72 -2.07 4.52
N PHE A 228 15.55 -1.13 4.94
CA PHE A 228 16.89 -1.40 5.44
C PHE A 228 17.12 -0.74 6.82
N PRO A 229 16.85 -1.48 7.91
CA PRO A 229 17.04 -0.92 9.25
C PRO A 229 18.52 -0.66 9.52
N ALA A 230 18.82 0.37 10.32
CA ALA A 230 20.19 0.72 10.73
C ALA A 230 20.94 -0.40 11.48
N SER A 231 20.22 -1.39 12.01
CA SER A 231 20.81 -2.58 12.65
C SER A 231 21.38 -3.60 11.66
N LEU A 232 21.16 -3.42 10.35
CA LEU A 232 21.64 -4.35 9.34
C LEU A 232 23.17 -4.19 9.15
N PRO A 233 23.96 -5.28 9.20
CA PRO A 233 25.40 -5.22 8.97
C PRO A 233 25.75 -4.64 7.60
N HIS A 234 26.98 -4.15 7.45
CA HIS A 234 27.46 -3.62 6.18
C HIS A 234 28.86 -4.14 5.85
N PRO A 235 29.07 -4.83 4.72
CA PRO A 235 28.04 -5.39 3.82
C PRO A 235 27.25 -6.53 4.48
N PHE A 236 26.06 -6.83 3.95
CA PHE A 236 25.18 -7.90 4.45
C PHE A 236 24.89 -8.96 3.39
N THR A 237 24.53 -10.15 3.87
CA THR A 237 24.00 -11.26 3.07
C THR A 237 22.47 -11.26 3.09
N ALA A 238 21.84 -11.97 2.14
CA ALA A 238 20.39 -12.16 2.14
C ALA A 238 19.85 -12.82 3.43
N ALA A 239 20.65 -13.65 4.10
CA ALA A 239 20.27 -14.29 5.36
C ALA A 239 20.22 -13.28 6.52
N GLU A 240 21.22 -12.39 6.62
CA GLU A 240 21.25 -11.31 7.61
C GLU A 240 20.10 -10.32 7.37
N TYR A 241 19.82 -9.99 6.10
CA TYR A 241 18.66 -9.17 5.71
C TYR A 241 17.34 -9.81 6.13
N ALA A 242 17.15 -11.11 5.85
CA ALA A 242 15.95 -11.84 6.25
C ALA A 242 15.77 -11.91 7.77
N ALA A 243 16.86 -12.02 8.52
CA ALA A 243 16.83 -12.02 9.98
C ALA A 243 16.40 -10.64 10.52
N ALA A 244 16.96 -9.56 9.99
CA ALA A 244 16.66 -8.19 10.41
C ALA A 244 15.24 -7.75 10.07
N THR A 245 14.76 -8.07 8.86
CA THR A 245 13.45 -7.60 8.35
C THR A 245 12.30 -8.58 8.58
N ARG A 246 12.62 -9.86 8.83
CA ARG A 246 11.68 -10.98 8.84
C ARG A 246 10.99 -11.26 7.50
N ILE A 247 11.44 -10.63 6.41
CA ILE A 247 11.09 -11.01 5.04
C ILE A 247 11.84 -12.29 4.72
N ARG A 248 11.14 -13.33 4.22
CA ARG A 248 11.72 -14.68 4.05
C ARG A 248 11.53 -15.22 2.64
N GLY A 249 12.37 -16.19 2.29
CA GLY A 249 12.22 -17.01 1.09
C GLY A 249 12.38 -16.20 -0.20
N ARG A 250 11.55 -16.49 -1.20
CA ARG A 250 11.63 -15.85 -2.53
C ARG A 250 11.44 -14.33 -2.45
N THR A 251 10.63 -13.84 -1.51
CA THR A 251 10.40 -12.40 -1.34
C THR A 251 11.69 -11.67 -0.96
N THR A 252 12.54 -12.26 -0.11
CA THR A 252 13.84 -11.67 0.24
C THR A 252 14.68 -11.37 -1.00
N TYR A 253 14.87 -12.37 -1.85
CA TYR A 253 15.67 -12.22 -3.06
C TYR A 253 15.02 -11.28 -4.07
N SER A 254 13.70 -11.32 -4.21
CA SER A 254 12.95 -10.40 -5.08
C SER A 254 13.15 -8.95 -4.65
N VAL A 255 13.11 -8.68 -3.35
CA VAL A 255 13.30 -7.33 -2.79
C VAL A 255 14.73 -6.85 -2.99
N LEU A 256 15.73 -7.69 -2.70
CA LEU A 256 17.13 -7.33 -2.92
C LEU A 256 17.44 -7.07 -4.39
N HIS A 257 16.90 -7.90 -5.30
CA HIS A 257 17.05 -7.70 -6.74
C HIS A 257 16.41 -6.40 -7.20
N LEU A 258 15.17 -6.13 -6.76
CA LEU A 258 14.47 -4.88 -7.06
C LEU A 258 15.31 -3.68 -6.63
N PHE A 259 15.86 -3.69 -5.43
CA PHE A 259 16.65 -2.57 -4.93
C PHE A 259 18.03 -2.44 -5.57
N CYS A 260 18.59 -3.52 -6.11
CA CYS A 260 19.73 -3.41 -7.03
C CYS A 260 19.34 -2.70 -8.33
N GLU A 261 18.20 -3.03 -8.93
CA GLU A 261 17.73 -2.40 -10.17
C GLU A 261 17.28 -0.95 -9.99
N MET A 262 16.78 -0.61 -8.80
CA MET A 262 16.51 0.77 -8.43
C MET A 262 17.80 1.57 -8.17
N GLY A 263 18.97 0.93 -8.15
CA GLY A 263 20.26 1.57 -7.90
C GLY A 263 20.54 1.82 -6.41
N ILE A 264 19.67 1.39 -5.49
CA ILE A 264 19.86 1.58 -4.04
C ILE A 264 20.97 0.67 -3.51
N LEU A 265 21.03 -0.56 -4.01
CA LEU A 265 22.02 -1.56 -3.64
C LEU A 265 22.89 -1.97 -4.83
N ARG A 266 24.04 -2.56 -4.52
CA ARG A 266 24.82 -3.33 -5.48
C ARG A 266 25.41 -4.59 -4.84
N PRO A 267 25.62 -5.68 -5.61
CA PRO A 267 26.38 -6.83 -5.14
C PRO A 267 27.86 -6.46 -4.89
N GLU A 268 28.43 -6.91 -3.78
CA GLU A 268 29.82 -6.65 -3.36
C GLU A 268 30.52 -7.96 -2.98
N GLY A 269 30.65 -8.87 -3.94
CA GLY A 269 31.35 -10.14 -3.75
C GLY A 269 30.54 -11.22 -3.03
N LYS A 270 31.24 -12.05 -2.25
CA LYS A 270 30.66 -13.22 -1.56
C LYS A 270 31.24 -13.41 -0.17
N ARG A 271 30.38 -13.80 0.78
CA ARG A 271 30.75 -14.37 2.09
C ARG A 271 30.40 -15.85 2.08
N GLY A 272 31.42 -16.70 1.91
CA GLY A 272 31.23 -18.12 1.61
C GLY A 272 30.51 -18.30 0.26
N ARG A 273 29.35 -18.97 0.28
CA ARG A 273 28.52 -19.17 -0.92
C ARG A 273 27.50 -18.05 -1.17
N SER A 274 27.31 -17.16 -0.20
CA SER A 274 26.28 -16.11 -0.26
C SER A 274 26.83 -14.84 -0.88
N VAL A 275 26.08 -14.25 -1.79
CA VAL A 275 26.34 -12.90 -2.30
C VAL A 275 26.16 -11.90 -1.15
N THR A 276 27.08 -10.96 -1.07
CA THR A 276 27.01 -9.80 -0.18
C THR A 276 26.51 -8.59 -0.95
N TYR A 277 25.77 -7.72 -0.26
CA TYR A 277 25.18 -6.50 -0.80
C TYR A 277 25.68 -5.30 -0.01
N THR A 278 25.91 -4.22 -0.75
CA THR A 278 26.34 -2.93 -0.23
C THR A 278 25.49 -1.81 -0.82
N TRP A 279 25.60 -0.62 -0.25
CA TRP A 279 24.94 0.57 -0.74
C TRP A 279 25.66 1.03 -1.99
N THR A 280 24.91 1.47 -2.98
CA THR A 280 25.50 2.20 -4.11
C THR A 280 25.82 3.60 -3.60
N CYS A 281 26.94 3.79 -2.88
CA CYS A 281 27.33 5.12 -2.40
C CYS A 281 27.38 6.13 -3.56
N GLU A 282 26.88 7.34 -3.31
CA GLU A 282 27.35 8.55 -3.97
C GLU A 282 28.83 8.73 -3.61
N GLU A 283 29.73 8.49 -4.56
CA GLU A 283 31.10 8.99 -4.46
C GLU A 283 31.08 10.51 -4.67
N GLU A 284 30.90 11.30 -3.62
CA GLU A 284 31.53 12.64 -3.54
C GLU A 284 31.57 13.17 -2.09
N SER A 285 32.62 12.77 -1.37
CA SER A 285 33.31 13.68 -0.44
C SER A 285 34.73 13.16 -0.21
N ALA A 286 35.62 13.51 -1.13
CA ALA A 286 37.04 13.42 -0.86
C ALA A 286 37.37 14.28 0.38
N PRO A 287 38.22 13.81 1.30
CA PRO A 287 38.66 14.64 2.41
C PRO A 287 39.53 15.76 1.82
N VAL A 288 39.06 17.00 1.94
CA VAL A 288 39.94 18.16 1.77
C VAL A 288 40.93 18.11 2.93
N THR A 289 42.10 17.55 2.64
CA THR A 289 43.31 17.67 3.46
C THR A 289 43.61 19.15 3.61
N ARG A 290 43.17 19.79 4.70
CA ARG A 290 43.76 21.06 5.11
C ARG A 290 45.05 20.75 5.84
N HIS A 291 46.14 20.95 5.12
CA HIS A 291 47.48 21.06 5.68
C HIS A 291 47.49 22.06 6.84
N GLN A 292 48.22 21.67 7.87
CA GLN A 292 48.79 22.58 8.86
C GLN A 292 49.61 23.66 8.12
N VAL A 293 49.31 24.94 8.39
CA VAL A 293 50.27 25.98 8.76
C VAL A 293 49.57 26.93 9.73
#